data_AF-A0A2V8MPH6-F1
#
_entry.id   AF-A0A2V8MPH6-F1
#
_cell.length_a   1.000
_cell.length_b   1.000
_cell.length_c   1.000
_cell.angle_alpha   90.00
_cell.angle_beta   90.00
_cell.angle_gamma   90.00
#
_symmetry.space_group_name_H-M   'P 1'
#
loop_
_entity.id
_entity.type
_entity.pdbx_description
1 polymer ?
#
loop_
_entity_poly.entity_id
_entity_poly.type
_entity_poly.pdbx_seq_one_letter_code
_entity_poly.pdbx_strand_id
1 'polypeptide(L)'
;MRIYSQNDEEKIRAQGLVREWQRSGLLQESQAAQIETELGVDLRRTNVFLRLLLFLFTTLVITVAALLITKLFHVDGDVRVAAVCVFGGTLCLVTAEFLVRTFHLYRFGVEEAFAVAFTTLVTIAAGLLAPSKFAREISG
;
A
#
# COMPACT_ATOMS: atom_id res chain seq x y z
N MET A 1 -5.27 13.75 2.12
CA MET A 1 -6.62 13.35 1.65
C MET A 1 -7.21 12.43 2.72
N ARG A 2 -8.37 12.77 3.29
CA ARG A 2 -9.06 11.88 4.25
C ARG A 2 -9.78 10.82 3.42
N ILE A 3 -9.16 9.64 3.34
CA ILE A 3 -9.61 8.54 2.46
C ILE A 3 -10.86 7.84 3.04
N TYR A 4 -11.13 8.03 4.33
CA TYR A 4 -12.24 7.40 5.04
C TYR A 4 -13.30 8.43 5.46
N SER A 5 -14.56 7.99 5.47
CA SER A 5 -15.64 8.79 6.03
C SER A 5 -15.45 8.90 7.54
N GLN A 6 -15.79 10.05 8.15
CA GLN A 6 -15.68 10.22 9.61
C GLN A 6 -16.41 9.11 10.38
N ASN A 7 -17.50 8.60 9.82
CA ASN A 7 -18.30 7.53 10.39
C ASN A 7 -17.50 6.21 10.53
N ASP A 8 -16.59 5.91 9.60
CA ASP A 8 -15.75 4.70 9.68
C ASP A 8 -14.66 4.83 10.75
N GLU A 9 -14.05 6.03 10.86
CA GLU A 9 -13.09 6.33 11.93
C GLU A 9 -13.73 6.24 13.32
N GLU A 10 -14.98 6.71 13.45
CA GLU A 10 -15.76 6.66 14.70
C GLU A 10 -16.12 5.24 15.09
N LYS A 11 -16.58 4.42 14.14
CA LYS A 11 -16.90 3.01 14.37
C LYS A 11 -15.69 2.20 14.83
N ILE A 12 -14.51 2.43 14.25
CA ILE A 12 -13.25 1.78 14.67
C ILE A 12 -12.90 2.18 16.11
N ARG A 13 -13.08 3.46 16.45
CA ARG A 13 -12.80 3.97 17.80
C ARG A 13 -13.77 3.38 18.83
N ALA A 14 -15.05 3.30 18.48
CA ALA A 14 -16.08 2.69 19.30
C ALA A 14 -15.80 1.19 19.55
N GLN A 15 -15.32 0.44 18.55
CA GLN A 15 -14.91 -0.95 18.73
C GLN A 15 -13.73 -1.10 19.72
N GLY A 16 -12.78 -0.15 19.71
CA GLY A 16 -11.69 -0.11 20.69
C GLY A 16 -12.19 0.03 22.13
N LEU A 17 -13.16 0.92 22.34
CA LEU A 17 -13.79 1.15 23.65
C LEU A 17 -14.56 -0.07 24.14
N VAL A 18 -15.32 -0.76 23.27
CA VAL A 18 -16.06 -1.98 23.63
C VAL A 18 -15.11 -3.08 24.14
N ARG A 19 -13.94 -3.24 23.51
CA ARG A 19 -12.93 -4.21 23.95
C ARG A 19 -12.24 -3.81 25.25
N GLU A 20 -12.01 -2.52 25.46
CA GLU A 20 -11.46 -2.01 26.70
C GLU A 20 -12.44 -2.23 27.86
N TRP A 21 -13.73 -1.99 27.62
CA TRP A 21 -14.82 -2.28 28.57
C TRP A 21 -15.02 -3.77 28.84
N GLN A 22 -14.84 -4.63 27.84
CA GLN A 22 -14.80 -6.07 28.06
C GLN A 22 -13.61 -6.49 28.94
N ARG A 23 -12.42 -5.95 28.66
CA ARG A 23 -11.20 -6.25 29.44
C ARG A 23 -11.25 -5.74 30.87
N SER A 24 -11.93 -4.62 31.11
CA SER A 24 -12.17 -4.11 32.45
C SER A 24 -13.33 -4.81 33.17
N GLY A 25 -13.98 -5.78 32.52
CA GLY A 25 -15.10 -6.53 33.09
C GLY A 25 -16.42 -5.76 33.14
N LEU A 26 -16.49 -4.57 32.51
CA LEU A 26 -17.69 -3.76 32.41
C LEU A 26 -18.71 -4.33 31.41
N LEU A 27 -18.26 -5.15 30.46
CA LEU A 27 -19.11 -5.86 29.50
C LEU A 27 -18.88 -7.37 29.57
N GLN A 28 -19.97 -8.13 29.57
CA GLN A 28 -19.91 -9.58 29.36
C GLN A 28 -19.61 -9.88 27.88
N GLU A 29 -19.00 -11.03 27.62
CA GLU A 29 -18.64 -11.45 26.25
C GLU A 29 -19.84 -11.46 25.29
N SER A 30 -21.02 -11.84 25.77
CA SER A 30 -22.25 -11.83 24.99
C SER A 30 -22.70 -10.40 24.60
N GLN A 31 -22.57 -9.44 25.50
CA GLN A 31 -22.92 -8.03 25.26
C GLN A 31 -21.90 -7.36 24.33
N ALA A 32 -20.61 -7.64 24.52
CA ALA A 32 -19.56 -7.16 23.64
C ALA A 32 -19.75 -7.70 22.20
N ALA A 33 -20.08 -8.99 22.05
CA ALA A 33 -20.34 -9.60 20.75
C ALA A 33 -21.57 -9.00 20.05
N GLN A 34 -22.63 -8.68 20.79
CA GLN A 34 -23.84 -8.07 20.24
C GLN A 34 -23.57 -6.64 19.73
N ILE A 35 -22.83 -5.84 20.51
CA ILE A 35 -22.43 -4.48 20.14
C ILE A 35 -21.44 -4.51 18.95
N GLU A 36 -20.48 -5.43 18.93
CA GLU A 36 -19.57 -5.59 17.78
C GLU A 36 -20.32 -5.98 16.50
N THR A 37 -21.40 -6.77 16.61
CA THR A 37 -22.26 -7.16 15.48
C THR A 37 -23.09 -5.97 14.96
N GLU A 38 -23.66 -5.16 15.85
CA GLU A 38 -24.42 -3.95 15.49
C GLU A 38 -23.55 -2.83 14.93
N LEU A 39 -22.29 -2.73 15.38
CA LEU A 39 -21.33 -1.75 14.86
C LEU A 39 -21.08 -1.94 13.35
N GLY A 40 -21.35 -3.12 12.80
CA GLY A 40 -21.27 -3.40 11.37
C GLY A 40 -19.88 -3.18 10.80
N VAL A 41 -18.85 -3.23 11.66
CA VAL A 41 -17.46 -3.06 11.25
C VAL A 41 -16.96 -4.43 10.85
N ASP A 42 -17.05 -4.73 9.56
CA ASP A 42 -16.43 -5.92 8.96
C ASP A 42 -14.90 -5.78 8.88
N LEU A 43 -14.29 -5.33 9.98
CA LEU A 43 -12.87 -5.42 10.21
C LEU A 43 -12.59 -6.81 10.77
N ARG A 44 -12.75 -7.83 9.90
CA ARG A 44 -11.96 -9.05 10.04
C ARG A 44 -10.53 -8.60 10.19
N ARG A 45 -10.03 -8.66 11.43
CA ARG A 45 -8.66 -8.33 11.80
C ARG A 45 -7.78 -9.29 10.99
N THR A 46 -7.36 -8.87 9.80
CA THR A 46 -6.63 -9.72 8.88
C THR A 46 -5.38 -10.18 9.59
N ASN A 47 -5.26 -11.49 9.73
CA ASN A 47 -4.16 -12.15 10.39
C ASN A 47 -2.85 -11.52 9.90
N VAL A 48 -1.99 -11.02 10.78
CA VAL A 48 -0.75 -10.29 10.41
C VAL A 48 0.10 -11.11 9.43
N PHE A 49 0.01 -12.43 9.53
CA PHE A 49 0.58 -13.37 8.58
C PHE A 49 0.09 -13.17 7.13
N LEU A 50 -1.23 -13.07 6.90
CA LEU A 50 -1.80 -12.79 5.59
C LEU A 50 -1.41 -11.40 5.09
N ARG A 51 -1.32 -10.42 5.99
CA ARG A 51 -0.84 -9.07 5.66
C ARG A 51 0.58 -9.10 5.10
N LEU A 52 1.48 -9.82 5.77
CA LEU A 52 2.87 -9.97 5.34
C LEU A 52 3.00 -10.80 4.06
N LEU A 53 2.20 -11.87 3.94
CA LEU A 53 2.19 -12.71 2.74
C LEU A 53 1.74 -11.93 1.50
N LEU A 54 0.62 -11.19 1.62
CA LEU A 54 0.13 -10.34 0.53
C LEU A 54 1.12 -9.23 0.19
N PHE A 55 1.77 -8.63 1.19
CA PHE A 55 2.83 -7.65 0.98
C PHE A 55 3.99 -8.24 0.17
N LEU A 56 4.52 -9.39 0.58
CA LEU A 56 5.64 -10.06 -0.09
C LEU A 56 5.27 -10.47 -1.52
N PHE A 57 4.09 -11.08 -1.69
CA PHE A 57 3.63 -11.52 -3.00
C PHE A 57 3.43 -10.35 -3.96
N THR A 58 2.79 -9.28 -3.49
CA THR A 58 2.58 -8.07 -4.31
C THR A 58 3.92 -7.44 -4.70
N THR A 59 4.85 -7.33 -3.75
CA THR A 59 6.20 -6.79 -4.01
C THR A 59 6.92 -7.63 -5.05
N LEU A 60 6.90 -8.96 -4.92
CA LEU A 60 7.50 -9.89 -5.86
C LEU A 60 6.92 -9.72 -7.27
N VAL A 61 5.60 -9.66 -7.40
CA VAL A 61 4.91 -9.46 -8.69
C VAL A 61 5.35 -8.15 -9.34
N ILE A 62 5.41 -7.05 -8.59
CA ILE A 62 5.85 -5.75 -9.11
C ILE A 62 7.31 -5.82 -9.59
N THR A 63 8.21 -6.42 -8.79
CA THR A 63 9.62 -6.56 -9.16
C THR A 63 9.79 -7.39 -10.43
N VAL A 64 9.12 -8.55 -10.52
CA VAL A 64 9.18 -9.42 -11.69
C VAL A 64 8.59 -8.73 -12.91
N ALA A 65 7.46 -8.03 -12.78
CA ALA A 65 6.85 -7.28 -13.87
C ALA A 65 7.79 -6.18 -14.41
N ALA A 66 8.43 -5.42 -13.52
CA ALA A 66 9.39 -4.38 -13.92
C ALA A 66 10.61 -4.97 -14.64
N LEU A 67 11.17 -6.07 -14.12
CA LEU A 67 12.29 -6.79 -14.76
C LEU A 67 11.89 -7.40 -16.11
N LEU A 68 10.68 -7.95 -16.21
CA LEU A 68 10.17 -8.53 -17.44
C LEU A 68 9.99 -7.45 -18.52
N ILE A 69 9.39 -6.30 -18.18
CA ILE A 69 9.21 -5.18 -19.11
C ILE A 69 10.57 -4.67 -19.61
N THR A 70 11.52 -4.44 -18.70
CA THR A 70 12.86 -3.96 -19.09
C THR A 70 13.58 -4.93 -20.01
N LYS A 71 13.48 -6.25 -19.76
CA LYS A 71 14.06 -7.28 -20.63
C LYS A 71 13.33 -7.44 -21.97
N LEU A 72 11.99 -7.47 -21.97
CA LEU A 72 11.19 -7.70 -23.16
C LEU A 72 11.35 -6.57 -24.18
N PHE A 73 11.34 -5.32 -23.69
CA PHE A 73 11.44 -4.14 -24.55
C PHE A 73 12.87 -3.69 -24.84
N HIS A 74 13.90 -4.45 -24.42
CA HIS A 74 15.32 -4.10 -24.58
C HIS A 74 15.58 -2.64 -24.19
N VAL A 75 15.13 -2.28 -22.98
CA VAL A 75 15.18 -0.91 -22.48
C VAL A 75 16.61 -0.57 -22.10
N ASP A 76 17.40 -0.19 -23.09
CA ASP A 76 18.82 0.14 -22.92
C ASP A 76 19.01 1.66 -22.80
N GLY A 77 19.59 2.09 -21.68
CA GLY A 77 19.94 3.49 -21.38
C GLY A 77 19.19 4.09 -20.21
N ASP A 78 19.92 4.82 -19.37
CA ASP A 78 19.49 5.34 -18.06
C ASP A 78 18.19 6.13 -18.11
N VAL A 79 17.99 6.94 -19.15
CA VAL A 79 16.78 7.76 -19.33
C VAL A 79 15.55 6.91 -19.63
N ARG A 80 15.69 5.85 -20.44
CA ARG A 80 14.57 4.96 -20.79
C ARG A 80 14.19 4.08 -19.60
N VAL A 81 15.19 3.58 -18.86
CA VAL A 81 14.96 2.84 -17.61
C VAL A 81 14.28 3.75 -16.56
N ALA A 82 14.74 4.99 -16.40
CA ALA A 82 14.12 5.95 -15.50
C ALA A 82 12.65 6.24 -15.89
N ALA A 83 12.35 6.39 -17.19
CA ALA A 83 10.98 6.59 -17.66
C ALA A 83 10.06 5.40 -17.31
N VAL A 84 10.54 4.16 -17.50
CA VAL A 84 9.79 2.94 -17.12
C VAL A 84 9.56 2.90 -15.61
N CYS A 85 10.56 3.25 -14.80
CA CYS A 85 10.40 3.31 -13.34
C CYS A 85 9.38 4.37 -12.90
N VAL A 86 9.37 5.56 -13.50
CA VAL A 86 8.39 6.62 -13.18
C VAL A 86 6.97 6.21 -13.59
N PHE A 87 6.81 5.65 -14.79
CA PHE A 87 5.51 5.15 -15.25
C PHE A 87 5.01 4.00 -14.38
N GLY A 88 5.88 3.03 -14.09
CA GLY A 88 5.56 1.89 -13.22
C GLY A 88 5.20 2.32 -11.80
N GLY A 89 5.91 3.30 -11.24
CA GLY A 89 5.60 3.89 -9.95
C GLY A 89 4.23 4.58 -9.94
N THR A 90 3.94 5.40 -10.95
CA THR A 90 2.64 6.07 -11.08
C THR A 90 1.50 5.06 -11.19
N LEU A 91 1.71 4.00 -11.99
CA LEU A 91 0.74 2.92 -12.13
C LEU A 91 0.49 2.22 -10.80
N CYS A 92 1.55 1.94 -10.02
CA CYS A 92 1.45 1.36 -8.68
C CYS A 92 0.59 2.22 -7.73
N LEU A 93 0.74 3.55 -7.77
CA LEU A 93 -0.06 4.47 -6.97
C LEU A 93 -1.54 4.45 -7.37
N VAL A 94 -1.82 4.52 -8.67
CA VAL A 94 -3.20 4.49 -9.19
C VAL A 94 -3.88 3.15 -8.88
N THR A 95 -3.17 2.04 -9.06
CA THR A 95 -3.70 0.71 -8.73
C THR A 95 -3.95 0.56 -7.23
N ALA A 96 -3.09 1.13 -6.37
CA ALA A 96 -3.31 1.14 -4.94
C ALA A 96 -4.60 1.89 -4.59
N GLU A 97 -4.78 3.11 -5.10
CA GLU A 97 -6.01 3.88 -4.86
C GLU A 97 -7.26 3.16 -5.37
N PHE A 98 -7.19 2.55 -6.56
CA PHE A 98 -8.30 1.79 -7.12
C PHE A 98 -8.67 0.58 -6.27
N LEU A 99 -7.67 -0.17 -5.79
CA LEU A 99 -7.89 -1.36 -4.97
C LEU A 99 -8.50 -1.02 -3.61
N VAL A 100 -8.05 0.08 -2.99
CA VAL A 100 -8.59 0.60 -1.73
C VAL A 100 -10.05 0.99 -1.88
N ARG A 101 -10.37 1.73 -2.95
CA ARG A 101 -11.75 2.20 -3.21
C ARG A 101 -12.71 1.07 -3.59
N THR A 102 -12.23 0.06 -4.32
CA THR A 102 -13.09 -1.01 -4.86
C THR A 102 -13.30 -2.14 -3.85
N PHE A 103 -12.24 -2.55 -3.14
CA PHE A 103 -12.28 -3.73 -2.28
C PHE A 103 -12.28 -3.41 -0.78
N HIS A 104 -12.28 -2.12 -0.39
CA HIS A 104 -12.24 -1.70 1.02
C HIS A 104 -11.17 -2.46 1.82
N LEU A 105 -10.01 -2.72 1.20
CA LEU A 105 -8.92 -3.52 1.76
C LEU A 105 -8.19 -2.75 2.86
N TYR A 106 -8.85 -2.54 3.99
CA TYR A 106 -8.30 -1.86 5.14
C TYR A 106 -7.13 -2.63 5.74
N ARG A 107 -5.92 -2.04 5.72
CA ARG A 107 -4.69 -2.59 6.36
C ARG A 107 -4.28 -4.00 5.92
N PHE A 108 -4.59 -4.44 4.69
CA PHE A 108 -4.17 -5.75 4.17
C PHE A 108 -2.70 -5.86 3.72
N GLY A 109 -1.89 -4.81 3.90
CA GLY A 109 -0.46 -4.83 3.57
C GLY A 109 -0.17 -4.59 2.08
N VAL A 110 -1.18 -4.75 1.22
CA VAL A 110 -1.10 -4.41 -0.20
C VAL A 110 -0.87 -2.91 -0.42
N GLU A 111 -1.52 -2.04 0.35
CA GLU A 111 -1.30 -0.58 0.33
C GLU A 111 0.17 -0.23 0.63
N GLU A 112 0.75 -0.84 1.67
CA GLU A 112 2.14 -0.63 2.08
C GLU A 112 3.10 -1.11 0.98
N ALA A 113 2.81 -2.25 0.33
CA ALA A 113 3.62 -2.79 -0.75
C ALA A 113 3.66 -1.84 -1.95
N PHE A 114 2.52 -1.29 -2.35
CA PHE A 114 2.46 -0.33 -3.45
C PHE A 114 3.15 1.00 -3.10
N ALA A 115 3.03 1.48 -1.86
CA ALA A 115 3.73 2.68 -1.41
C ALA A 115 5.25 2.50 -1.39
N VAL A 116 5.73 1.36 -0.90
CA VAL A 116 7.16 0.98 -0.91
C VAL A 116 7.65 0.81 -2.35
N ALA A 117 6.86 0.18 -3.22
CA ALA A 117 7.21 0.02 -4.63
C ALA A 117 7.31 1.37 -5.36
N PHE A 118 6.34 2.26 -5.15
CA PHE A 118 6.38 3.62 -5.72
C PHE A 118 7.64 4.37 -5.29
N THR A 119 7.88 4.45 -3.98
CA THR A 119 9.06 5.14 -3.44
C THR A 119 10.36 4.55 -3.98
N THR A 120 10.49 3.21 -3.99
CA THR A 120 11.68 2.53 -4.52
C THR A 120 11.91 2.84 -6.00
N LEU A 121 10.87 2.74 -6.83
CA LEU A 121 10.98 3.00 -8.27
C LEU A 121 11.33 4.45 -8.56
N VAL A 122 10.75 5.40 -7.83
CA VAL A 122 11.06 6.84 -7.96
C VAL A 122 12.48 7.14 -7.52
N THR A 123 12.95 6.55 -6.41
CA THR A 123 14.34 6.70 -5.96
C THR A 123 15.34 6.17 -7.00
N ILE A 124 15.07 5.01 -7.60
CA ILE A 124 15.90 4.46 -8.68
C ILE A 124 15.91 5.40 -9.88
N ALA A 125 14.75 5.90 -10.31
CA ALA A 125 14.67 6.84 -11.43
C ALA A 125 15.46 8.13 -11.17
N ALA A 126 15.37 8.69 -9.97
CA ALA A 126 16.11 9.87 -9.57
C ALA A 126 17.64 9.62 -9.59
N GLY A 127 18.07 8.46 -9.07
CA GLY A 127 19.47 8.05 -9.06
C GLY A 127 20.06 7.86 -10.45
N LEU A 128 19.27 7.35 -11.41
CA LEU A 128 19.70 7.19 -12.80
C LEU A 128 19.76 8.53 -13.56
N LEU A 129 18.89 9.49 -13.22
CA LEU A 129 18.87 10.80 -13.87
C LEU A 129 19.93 11.77 -13.33
N ALA A 130 20.34 11.64 -12.07
CA ALA A 130 21.35 12.50 -11.45
C ALA A 130 22.72 12.53 -12.18
N PRO A 131 23.37 11.39 -12.51
CA PRO A 131 24.64 11.38 -13.22
C PRO A 131 24.51 11.86 -14.68
N SER A 132 23.36 11.63 -15.32
CA SER A 132 23.11 12.09 -16.70
C SER A 132 23.05 13.62 -16.83
N LYS A 133 22.66 14.33 -15.77
CA LYS A 133 22.70 15.80 -15.72
C LYS A 133 24.10 16.31 -15.40
N PHE A 134 24.80 15.67 -14.47
CA PHE A 134 26.15 16.08 -14.06
C PHE A 134 27.17 15.95 -15.19
N ALA A 135 27.11 14.90 -16.01
CA ALA A 135 27.99 14.74 -17.18
C ALA A 135 27.72 15.75 -18.31
N ARG A 136 26.48 16.27 -18.40
CA ARG A 136 26.08 17.29 -19.38
C ARG A 136 26.56 18.69 -19.01
N GLU A 137 26.76 18.95 -17.73
CA GLU A 137 27.14 20.26 -17.20
C GLU A 137 28.66 20.51 -17.27
N ILE A 138 29.47 19.45 -17.38
CA ILE A 138 30.95 19.53 -17.47
C ILE A 138 31.44 19.62 -18.94
N SER A 139 30.55 19.35 -19.92
CA SER A 139 30.89 19.26 -21.35
C SER A 139 30.35 20.42 -22.20
N GLY A 140 29.72 21.43 -21.58
CA GLY A 140 29.29 22.68 -22.23
C GLY A 140 30.11 23.87 -21.74
#